data_AF-A0A359E604-F1
#
_entry.id   AF-A0A359E604-F1
#
_cell.length_a   1.000
_cell.length_b   1.000
_cell.length_c   1.000
_cell.angle_alpha   90.00
_cell.angle_beta   90.00
_cell.angle_gamma   90.00
#
_symmetry.space_group_name_H-M   'P 1'
#
loop_
_entity.id
_entity.type
_entity.pdbx_description
1 polymer ?
#
loop_
_entity_poly.entity_id
_entity_poly.type
_entity_poly.pdbx_seq_one_letter_code
_entity_poly.pdbx_strand_id
1 'polypeptide(L)'
;MLNRLLFISSLLCLLIAQGVNAQQLKVVAETSSFTDYEFVNDDLKIMSSYGLTVPVSGNSPRYQILEQAVSTLNSTVSQEKAAVLALSSTNQPLIETSEPGVYRGNKVSSLSINIARHGERETLVLRKLRLRVYKEGDQVLPKQNRSKALSTSLFETGTWYKIPVTQSAIYQLDADYMESLGIDISSIDPRNIQLWGTNGYQLPELNSASRPELSQLPIIVEGQNDGVFNTNDRVLFYGNSPHQILRDSLDFSHQIHPYSNQNFVFLTIGDEAGSRLSVSNNNISPSRTITTFSDFIWKDEELYKSEDRIKSGRYWFGRRFEATSNGTPITVFSDTLPGILEDEPLTV
;
A
#
# COMPACT_ATOMS: atom_id res chain seq x y z
N MET A 1 33.82 -13.93 34.39
CA MET A 1 32.86 -14.97 34.82
C MET A 1 31.40 -14.52 34.67
N LEU A 2 31.05 -13.79 33.59
CA LEU A 2 29.71 -13.21 33.43
C LEU A 2 29.20 -13.22 31.99
N ASN A 3 29.60 -14.20 31.18
CA ASN A 3 29.19 -14.31 29.76
C ASN A 3 28.69 -15.71 29.36
N ARG A 4 28.19 -16.51 30.30
CA ARG A 4 27.62 -17.84 30.01
C ARG A 4 26.19 -18.09 30.50
N LEU A 5 25.50 -17.09 31.08
CA LEU A 5 24.14 -17.29 31.62
C LEU A 5 22.99 -16.85 30.70
N LEU A 6 23.24 -16.15 29.60
CA LEU A 6 22.18 -15.61 28.73
C LEU A 6 21.77 -16.52 27.55
N PHE A 7 22.43 -17.66 27.36
CA PHE A 7 22.10 -18.60 26.28
C PHE A 7 21.15 -19.74 26.70
N ILE A 8 20.76 -19.81 27.98
CA ILE A 8 19.88 -20.87 28.48
C ILE A 8 18.41 -20.41 28.57
N SER A 9 18.13 -19.11 28.59
CA SER A 9 16.75 -18.60 28.69
C SER A 9 16.00 -18.56 27.34
N SER A 10 16.70 -18.44 26.21
CA SER A 10 16.09 -18.47 24.88
C SER A 10 15.88 -19.89 24.34
N LEU A 11 16.66 -20.86 24.83
CA LEU A 11 16.52 -22.28 24.44
C LEU A 11 15.44 -23.00 25.28
N LEU A 12 15.10 -22.49 26.47
CA LEU A 12 14.02 -23.04 27.31
C LEU A 12 12.61 -22.66 26.81
N CYS A 13 12.48 -21.61 26.00
CA CYS A 13 11.21 -21.24 25.34
C CYS A 13 10.88 -22.04 24.08
N LEU A 14 11.80 -22.86 23.56
CA LEU A 14 11.58 -23.66 22.34
C LEU A 14 11.37 -25.16 22.57
N LEU A 15 11.43 -25.64 23.82
CA LEU A 15 11.30 -27.07 24.16
C LEU A 15 10.00 -27.48 24.85
N ILE A 16 8.97 -26.61 24.86
CA ILE A 16 7.60 -26.95 25.31
C ILE A 16 6.61 -27.08 24.11
N ALA A 17 7.14 -27.16 22.88
CA ALA A 17 6.31 -27.29 21.67
C ALA A 17 6.07 -28.76 21.23
N GLN A 18 6.14 -29.72 22.16
CA GLN A 18 5.69 -31.09 21.88
C GLN A 18 4.65 -31.51 22.91
N GLY A 19 3.39 -31.53 22.46
CA GLY A 19 2.30 -32.17 23.19
C GLY A 19 1.15 -31.28 23.65
N VAL A 20 1.04 -30.01 23.21
CA VAL A 20 -0.27 -29.33 23.26
C VAL A 20 -1.04 -29.77 22.03
N ASN A 21 -1.65 -30.96 22.09
CA ASN A 21 -2.89 -31.18 21.35
C ASN A 21 -3.84 -30.09 21.87
N ALA A 22 -3.85 -28.94 21.20
CA ALA A 22 -4.85 -27.93 21.39
C ALA A 22 -6.17 -28.61 21.02
N GLN A 23 -6.86 -29.17 22.02
CA GLN A 23 -8.20 -29.75 21.86
C GLN A 23 -9.16 -28.58 21.70
N GLN A 24 -9.10 -28.00 20.51
CA GLN A 24 -9.97 -26.96 20.00
C GLN A 24 -11.35 -27.57 19.73
N LEU A 25 -12.38 -26.73 19.84
CA LEU A 25 -13.69 -27.07 19.31
C LEU A 25 -13.56 -27.50 17.84
N LYS A 26 -13.99 -28.74 17.53
CA LYS A 26 -13.95 -29.27 16.17
C LYS A 26 -15.20 -28.84 15.41
N VAL A 27 -15.05 -28.31 14.20
CA VAL A 27 -16.20 -28.06 13.31
C VAL A 27 -16.74 -29.40 12.81
N VAL A 28 -18.02 -29.67 13.06
CA VAL A 28 -18.70 -30.91 12.64
C VAL A 28 -19.74 -30.68 11.54
N ALA A 29 -20.26 -29.45 11.41
CA ALA A 29 -21.09 -29.05 10.30
C ALA A 29 -20.93 -27.55 10.03
N GLU A 30 -20.98 -27.16 8.76
CA GLU A 30 -20.93 -25.75 8.37
C GLU A 30 -21.92 -25.50 7.23
N THR A 31 -22.77 -24.48 7.39
CA THR A 31 -23.74 -24.04 6.38
C THR A 31 -23.56 -22.55 6.11
N SER A 32 -24.38 -21.99 5.22
CA SER A 32 -24.47 -20.53 5.04
C SER A 32 -25.00 -19.80 6.29
N SER A 33 -25.79 -20.50 7.12
CA SER A 33 -26.51 -19.90 8.26
C SER A 33 -25.85 -20.13 9.63
N PHE A 34 -25.10 -21.22 9.81
CA PHE A 34 -24.48 -21.57 11.09
C PHE A 34 -23.25 -22.48 10.93
N THR A 35 -22.47 -22.57 12.01
CA THR A 35 -21.39 -23.55 12.20
C THR A 35 -21.63 -24.32 13.49
N ASP A 36 -21.61 -25.66 13.41
CA ASP A 36 -21.71 -26.54 14.57
C ASP A 36 -20.30 -26.96 15.01
N TYR A 37 -20.04 -26.78 16.28
CA TYR A 37 -18.80 -27.12 16.96
C TYR A 37 -19.05 -28.29 17.92
N GLU A 38 -18.08 -29.20 18.02
CA GLU A 38 -18.09 -30.32 18.94
C GLU A 38 -16.83 -30.32 19.80
N PHE A 39 -17.02 -30.60 21.08
CA PHE A 39 -15.97 -30.86 22.05
C PHE A 39 -16.22 -32.21 22.72
N VAL A 40 -15.17 -33.02 22.84
CA VAL A 40 -15.18 -34.35 23.46
C VAL A 40 -13.98 -34.48 24.38
N ASN A 41 -14.23 -34.89 25.63
CA ASN A 41 -13.26 -35.06 26.71
C ASN A 41 -13.63 -36.30 27.53
N ASP A 42 -13.55 -37.48 26.90
CA ASP A 42 -13.89 -38.76 27.55
C ASP A 42 -12.94 -39.11 28.70
N ASP A 43 -11.71 -38.60 28.67
CA ASP A 43 -10.71 -38.77 29.73
C ASP A 43 -10.96 -37.88 30.97
N LEU A 44 -11.98 -37.00 30.93
CA LEU A 44 -12.31 -36.03 31.99
C LEU A 44 -11.12 -35.15 32.41
N LYS A 45 -10.31 -34.71 31.44
CA LYS A 45 -9.17 -33.81 31.68
C LYS A 45 -9.66 -32.47 32.19
N ILE A 46 -9.02 -31.98 33.24
CA ILE A 46 -9.21 -30.64 33.79
C ILE A 46 -8.44 -29.65 32.91
N MET A 47 -9.14 -28.72 32.29
CA MET A 47 -8.59 -27.78 31.30
C MET A 47 -9.15 -26.38 31.51
N SER A 48 -8.41 -25.38 31.03
CA SER A 48 -8.83 -23.98 31.01
C SER A 48 -10.10 -23.77 30.19
N SER A 49 -10.76 -22.63 30.43
CA SER A 49 -11.90 -22.23 29.61
C SER A 49 -11.51 -22.00 28.14
N TYR A 50 -12.47 -22.22 27.24
CA TYR A 50 -12.27 -22.02 25.80
C TYR A 50 -13.07 -20.80 25.32
N GLY A 51 -12.38 -19.85 24.69
CA GLY A 51 -12.98 -18.64 24.12
C GLY A 51 -13.48 -18.85 22.69
N LEU A 52 -14.70 -18.40 22.40
CA LEU A 52 -15.28 -18.41 21.05
C LEU A 52 -16.03 -17.11 20.76
N THR A 53 -15.73 -16.45 19.66
CA THR A 53 -16.47 -15.25 19.23
C THR A 53 -17.74 -15.65 18.49
N VAL A 54 -18.87 -15.06 18.86
CA VAL A 54 -20.15 -15.28 18.20
C VAL A 54 -20.82 -13.98 17.76
N PRO A 55 -21.55 -13.98 16.64
CA PRO A 55 -22.36 -12.83 16.23
C PRO A 55 -23.44 -12.50 17.26
N VAL A 56 -23.83 -11.23 17.32
CA VAL A 56 -24.90 -10.73 18.21
C VAL A 56 -26.02 -10.17 17.35
N SER A 57 -27.26 -10.49 17.68
CA SER A 57 -28.44 -9.85 17.08
C SER A 57 -29.45 -9.46 18.16
N GLY A 58 -29.99 -8.25 18.09
CA GLY A 58 -30.92 -7.75 19.10
C GLY A 58 -30.32 -7.69 20.50
N ASN A 59 -28.99 -7.51 20.59
CA ASN A 59 -28.19 -7.56 21.82
C ASN A 59 -28.02 -8.95 22.47
N SER A 60 -28.44 -10.02 21.80
CA SER A 60 -28.22 -11.39 22.25
C SER A 60 -27.17 -12.11 21.39
N PRO A 61 -26.15 -12.75 22.00
CA PRO A 61 -25.23 -13.64 21.29
C PRO A 61 -25.99 -14.79 20.61
N ARG A 62 -25.71 -15.03 19.33
CA ARG A 62 -26.44 -16.00 18.50
C ARG A 62 -25.75 -17.36 18.52
N TYR A 63 -26.05 -18.15 19.55
CA TYR A 63 -25.63 -19.53 19.67
C TYR A 63 -26.73 -20.41 20.27
N GLN A 64 -26.57 -21.73 20.16
CA GLN A 64 -27.46 -22.71 20.78
C GLN A 64 -26.66 -23.95 21.20
N ILE A 65 -26.84 -24.39 22.44
CA ILE A 65 -26.32 -25.68 22.90
C ILE A 65 -27.24 -26.78 22.35
N LEU A 66 -26.69 -27.67 21.53
CA LEU A 66 -27.40 -28.81 20.94
C LEU A 66 -27.30 -30.05 21.83
N GLU A 67 -26.13 -30.25 22.45
CA GLU A 67 -25.85 -31.38 23.33
C GLU A 67 -24.84 -30.93 24.39
N GLN A 68 -25.01 -31.38 25.64
CA GLN A 68 -24.01 -31.19 26.68
C GLN A 68 -24.02 -32.37 27.66
N ALA A 69 -22.84 -32.75 28.13
CA ALA A 69 -22.65 -33.73 29.19
C ALA A 69 -21.54 -33.24 30.14
N VAL A 70 -21.88 -33.07 31.41
CA VAL A 70 -20.96 -32.68 32.47
C VAL A 70 -20.85 -33.84 33.44
N SER A 71 -19.62 -34.16 33.87
CA SER A 71 -19.33 -35.21 34.84
C SER A 71 -18.79 -34.60 36.12
N THR A 72 -19.22 -35.16 37.25
CA THR A 72 -18.74 -34.77 38.58
C THR A 72 -17.59 -35.67 38.99
N LEU A 73 -16.46 -35.08 39.35
CA LEU A 73 -15.34 -35.75 39.97
C LEU A 73 -15.36 -35.46 41.47
N ASN A 74 -15.37 -36.51 42.30
CA ASN A 74 -15.30 -36.42 43.76
C ASN A 74 -13.89 -36.02 44.28
N SER A 75 -13.09 -35.39 43.42
CA SER A 75 -11.75 -34.89 43.70
C SER A 75 -11.73 -33.38 43.47
N THR A 76 -11.02 -32.66 44.33
CA THR A 76 -10.90 -31.20 44.24
C THR A 76 -9.61 -30.80 43.51
N VAL A 77 -9.65 -29.63 42.89
CA VAL A 77 -8.47 -28.97 42.32
C VAL A 77 -7.95 -27.97 43.35
N SER A 78 -6.65 -27.96 43.61
CA SER A 78 -6.06 -26.97 44.53
C SER A 78 -6.29 -25.55 44.02
N GLN A 79 -6.32 -24.56 44.92
CA GLN A 79 -6.57 -23.16 44.53
C GLN A 79 -5.49 -22.64 43.58
N GLU A 80 -4.23 -23.04 43.77
CA GLU A 80 -3.12 -22.64 42.90
C GLU A 80 -3.29 -23.22 41.49
N LYS A 81 -3.68 -24.50 41.40
CA LYS A 81 -3.91 -25.15 40.11
C LYS A 81 -5.14 -24.59 39.40
N ALA A 82 -6.19 -24.26 40.15
CA ALA A 82 -7.37 -23.60 39.62
C ALA A 82 -7.04 -22.20 39.07
N ALA A 83 -6.22 -21.43 39.78
CA ALA A 83 -5.77 -20.12 39.35
C ALA A 83 -4.88 -20.20 38.09
N VAL A 84 -3.92 -21.13 38.05
CA VAL A 84 -3.04 -21.32 36.87
C VAL A 84 -3.85 -21.71 35.63
N LEU A 85 -4.90 -22.50 35.78
CA LEU A 85 -5.76 -22.94 34.68
C LEU A 85 -6.93 -21.98 34.42
N ALA A 86 -7.07 -20.88 35.17
CA ALA A 86 -8.20 -19.96 35.11
C ALA A 86 -9.57 -20.66 35.19
N LEU A 87 -9.69 -21.66 36.08
CA LEU A 87 -10.95 -22.39 36.28
C LEU A 87 -11.96 -21.50 36.99
N SER A 88 -13.19 -21.49 36.50
CA SER A 88 -14.31 -20.85 37.19
C SER A 88 -14.85 -21.74 38.32
N SER A 89 -15.63 -21.16 39.23
CA SER A 89 -16.23 -21.92 40.32
C SER A 89 -17.41 -22.77 39.81
N THR A 90 -17.79 -23.81 40.56
CA THR A 90 -18.99 -24.62 40.26
C THR A 90 -20.29 -23.81 40.25
N ASN A 91 -20.30 -22.62 40.84
CA ASN A 91 -21.44 -21.71 40.85
C ASN A 91 -21.59 -20.90 39.55
N GLN A 92 -20.55 -20.81 38.72
CA GLN A 92 -20.62 -20.15 37.41
C GLN A 92 -21.25 -21.07 36.37
N PRO A 93 -21.94 -20.53 35.34
CA PRO A 93 -22.54 -21.33 34.29
C PRO A 93 -21.47 -22.02 33.43
N LEU A 94 -21.89 -23.00 32.62
CA LEU A 94 -21.00 -23.66 31.66
C LEU A 94 -20.47 -22.68 30.61
N ILE A 95 -21.29 -21.71 30.20
CA ILE A 95 -20.92 -20.70 29.20
C ILE A 95 -21.22 -19.32 29.80
N GLU A 96 -20.21 -18.45 29.77
CA GLU A 96 -20.32 -17.03 30.11
C GLU A 96 -20.19 -16.19 28.85
N THR A 97 -20.91 -15.06 28.79
CA THR A 97 -20.90 -14.16 27.64
C THR A 97 -20.42 -12.78 28.05
N SER A 98 -19.52 -12.17 27.28
CA SER A 98 -19.12 -10.78 27.49
C SER A 98 -20.15 -9.79 26.93
N GLU A 99 -20.04 -8.53 27.32
CA GLU A 99 -20.77 -7.45 26.64
C GLU A 99 -20.47 -7.44 25.14
N PRO A 100 -21.47 -7.18 24.27
CA PRO A 100 -21.27 -7.08 22.84
C PRO A 100 -20.31 -5.95 22.44
N GLY A 101 -19.32 -6.28 21.61
CA GLY A 101 -18.40 -5.34 20.97
C GLY A 101 -18.54 -5.35 19.45
N VAL A 102 -17.58 -4.72 18.77
CA VAL A 102 -17.53 -4.64 17.30
C VAL A 102 -16.28 -5.31 16.79
N TYR A 103 -16.42 -6.26 15.86
CA TYR A 103 -15.31 -6.90 15.18
C TYR A 103 -15.57 -6.93 13.68
N ARG A 104 -14.66 -6.32 12.92
CA ARG A 104 -14.74 -6.20 11.44
C ARG A 104 -16.10 -5.69 10.95
N GLY A 105 -16.67 -4.69 11.65
CA GLY A 105 -17.96 -4.08 11.30
C GLY A 105 -19.20 -4.85 11.74
N ASN A 106 -19.06 -6.06 12.30
CA ASN A 106 -20.17 -6.84 12.83
C ASN A 106 -20.20 -6.73 14.36
N LYS A 107 -21.40 -6.70 14.94
CA LYS A 107 -21.59 -6.78 16.39
C LYS A 107 -21.35 -8.24 16.83
N VAL A 108 -20.42 -8.44 17.75
CA VAL A 108 -20.02 -9.77 18.24
C VAL A 108 -19.89 -9.79 19.75
N SER A 109 -19.96 -10.96 20.37
CA SER A 109 -19.70 -11.18 21.80
C SER A 109 -18.77 -12.38 21.97
N SER A 110 -17.98 -12.38 23.04
CA SER A 110 -17.11 -13.51 23.39
C SER A 110 -17.86 -14.48 24.31
N LEU A 111 -17.93 -15.74 23.90
CA LEU A 111 -18.32 -16.88 24.73
C LEU A 111 -17.08 -17.44 25.44
N SER A 112 -17.15 -17.61 26.75
CA SER A 112 -16.18 -18.38 27.55
C SER A 112 -16.83 -19.70 27.95
N ILE A 113 -16.32 -20.83 27.46
CA ILE A 113 -16.81 -22.17 27.77
C ILE A 113 -15.96 -22.74 28.91
N ASN A 114 -16.57 -22.91 30.07
CA ASN A 114 -15.94 -23.40 31.29
C ASN A 114 -15.79 -24.92 31.24
N ILE A 115 -14.71 -25.41 30.62
CA ILE A 115 -14.45 -26.85 30.46
C ILE A 115 -14.35 -27.56 31.82
N ALA A 116 -13.67 -26.96 32.80
CA ALA A 116 -13.67 -27.45 34.16
C ALA A 116 -14.05 -26.32 35.13
N ARG A 117 -14.88 -26.67 36.12
CA ARG A 117 -15.30 -25.78 37.20
C ARG A 117 -14.92 -26.38 38.55
N HIS A 118 -14.17 -25.63 39.35
CA HIS A 118 -13.65 -26.11 40.63
C HIS A 118 -14.62 -25.78 41.77
N GLY A 119 -14.78 -26.71 42.70
CA GLY A 119 -15.59 -26.54 43.90
C GLY A 119 -14.85 -27.06 45.13
N GLU A 120 -15.38 -26.76 46.31
CA GLU A 120 -14.75 -27.17 47.58
C GLU A 120 -14.79 -28.67 47.83
N ARG A 121 -15.73 -29.39 47.21
CA ARG A 121 -15.96 -30.84 47.42
C ARG A 121 -15.83 -31.67 46.15
N GLU A 122 -16.07 -31.03 45.01
CA GLU A 122 -16.14 -31.70 43.72
C GLU A 122 -15.65 -30.77 42.61
N THR A 123 -15.24 -31.37 41.49
CA THR A 123 -14.91 -30.66 40.26
C THR A 123 -15.86 -31.10 39.17
N LEU A 124 -16.50 -30.14 38.51
CA LEU A 124 -17.34 -30.42 37.35
C LEU A 124 -16.48 -30.33 36.09
N VAL A 125 -16.50 -31.37 35.26
CA VAL A 125 -15.75 -31.41 34.01
C VAL A 125 -16.71 -31.64 32.85
N LEU A 126 -16.64 -30.78 31.84
CA LEU A 126 -17.34 -30.94 30.58
C LEU A 126 -16.75 -32.16 29.86
N ARG A 127 -17.59 -33.17 29.64
CA ARG A 127 -17.24 -34.38 28.89
C ARG A 127 -17.58 -34.23 27.42
N LYS A 128 -18.72 -33.61 27.10
CA LYS A 128 -19.17 -33.42 25.72
C LYS A 128 -19.95 -32.12 25.57
N LEU A 129 -19.75 -31.43 24.46
CA LEU A 129 -20.54 -30.26 24.07
C LEU A 129 -20.72 -30.25 22.55
N ARG A 130 -21.95 -30.02 22.10
CA ARG A 130 -22.25 -29.58 20.73
C ARG A 130 -22.88 -28.21 20.77
N LEU A 131 -22.26 -27.27 20.07
CA LEU A 131 -22.62 -25.86 20.06
C LEU A 131 -22.87 -25.41 18.63
N ARG A 132 -24.06 -24.90 18.35
CA ARG A 132 -24.36 -24.19 17.10
C ARG A 132 -24.08 -22.70 17.26
N VAL A 133 -23.30 -22.13 16.36
CA VAL A 133 -23.06 -20.68 16.27
C VAL A 133 -23.67 -20.19 14.97
N TYR A 134 -24.64 -19.27 15.05
CA TYR A 134 -25.24 -18.69 13.86
C TYR A 134 -24.30 -17.65 13.25
N LYS A 135 -24.27 -17.55 11.92
CA LYS A 135 -23.41 -16.62 11.17
C LYS A 135 -24.02 -15.23 11.02
N GLU A 136 -25.32 -15.12 11.18
CA GLU A 136 -26.07 -13.86 11.10
C GLU A 136 -25.94 -13.05 12.40
N GLY A 137 -25.62 -11.77 12.27
CA GLY A 137 -25.58 -10.81 13.36
C GLY A 137 -25.79 -9.39 12.87
N ASP A 138 -26.04 -8.47 13.79
CA ASP A 138 -26.28 -7.07 13.49
C ASP A 138 -24.99 -6.43 12.96
N GLN A 139 -25.09 -5.72 11.84
CA GLN A 139 -23.99 -4.90 11.33
C GLN A 139 -24.07 -3.50 11.93
N VAL A 140 -22.93 -2.98 12.40
CA VAL A 140 -22.88 -1.64 13.01
C VAL A 140 -22.91 -0.55 11.93
N LEU A 141 -22.49 -0.88 10.71
CA LEU A 141 -22.57 -0.02 9.55
C LEU A 141 -23.08 -0.84 8.37
N PRO A 142 -24.15 -0.40 7.66
CA PRO A 142 -24.52 -1.05 6.43
C PRO A 142 -23.33 -0.94 5.46
N LYS A 143 -22.91 -2.06 4.89
CA LYS A 143 -21.97 -2.08 3.78
C LYS A 143 -22.60 -1.32 2.62
N GLN A 144 -22.38 0.00 2.56
CA GLN A 144 -22.72 0.76 1.37
C GLN A 144 -21.85 0.18 0.25
N ASN A 145 -22.44 -0.68 -0.57
CA ASN A 145 -21.92 -0.95 -1.89
C ASN A 145 -22.03 0.36 -2.67
N ARG A 146 -21.08 1.26 -2.45
CA ARG A 146 -20.70 2.23 -3.47
C ARG A 146 -19.99 1.42 -4.53
N SER A 147 -20.76 0.68 -5.34
CA SER A 147 -20.37 0.51 -6.73
C SER A 147 -20.43 1.92 -7.30
N LYS A 148 -19.36 2.69 -7.10
CA LYS A 148 -19.07 3.83 -7.95
C LYS A 148 -19.18 3.23 -9.35
N ALA A 149 -20.15 3.67 -10.15
CA ALA A 149 -20.21 3.26 -11.54
C ALA A 149 -18.79 3.40 -12.07
N LEU A 150 -18.19 2.31 -12.56
CA LEU A 150 -16.93 2.38 -13.25
C LEU A 150 -17.21 3.31 -14.42
N SER A 151 -16.80 4.57 -14.28
CA SER A 151 -16.71 5.48 -15.41
C SER A 151 -15.90 4.73 -16.46
N THR A 152 -16.45 4.58 -17.67
CA THR A 152 -15.73 4.03 -18.82
C THR A 152 -14.32 4.61 -18.82
N SER A 153 -13.33 3.72 -18.74
CA SER A 153 -11.94 4.14 -18.59
C SER A 153 -11.52 4.81 -19.89
N LEU A 154 -10.77 5.92 -19.84
CA LEU A 154 -10.23 6.54 -21.06
C LEU A 154 -9.43 5.53 -21.91
N PHE A 155 -8.82 4.54 -21.27
CA PHE A 155 -8.05 3.47 -21.91
C PHE A 155 -8.89 2.28 -22.39
N GLU A 156 -10.22 2.32 -22.27
CA GLU A 156 -11.11 1.23 -22.66
C GLU A 156 -11.20 1.07 -24.19
N THR A 157 -11.00 2.17 -24.91
CA THR A 157 -11.11 2.22 -26.38
C THR A 157 -9.87 2.86 -27.00
N GLY A 158 -9.63 2.54 -28.28
CA GLY A 158 -8.49 3.02 -29.04
C GLY A 158 -7.18 2.28 -28.75
N THR A 159 -6.14 2.64 -29.49
CA THR A 159 -4.78 2.11 -29.33
C THR A 159 -3.91 3.15 -28.63
N TRP A 160 -3.30 2.74 -27.52
CA TRP A 160 -2.51 3.63 -26.67
C TRP A 160 -1.05 3.19 -26.65
N TYR A 161 -0.15 4.11 -26.97
CA TYR A 161 1.29 3.91 -26.95
C TYR A 161 1.90 4.63 -25.75
N LYS A 162 2.73 3.92 -24.98
CA LYS A 162 3.32 4.42 -23.75
C LYS A 162 4.74 4.93 -24.02
N ILE A 163 4.95 6.23 -23.90
CA ILE A 163 6.22 6.91 -24.20
C ILE A 163 6.91 7.28 -22.88
N PRO A 164 8.09 6.73 -22.57
CA PRO A 164 8.85 7.08 -21.38
C PRO A 164 9.48 8.47 -21.51
N VAL A 165 9.42 9.24 -20.43
CA VAL A 165 10.04 10.56 -20.26
C VAL A 165 10.93 10.53 -19.02
N THR A 166 12.20 10.90 -19.16
CA THR A 166 13.20 10.86 -18.07
C THR A 166 13.62 12.25 -17.61
N GLN A 167 13.56 13.24 -18.49
CA GLN A 167 14.05 14.59 -18.27
C GLN A 167 12.98 15.62 -18.60
N SER A 168 13.08 16.78 -17.97
CA SER A 168 12.22 17.92 -18.27
C SER A 168 12.75 18.59 -19.53
N ALA A 169 12.12 18.33 -20.68
CA ALA A 169 12.63 18.75 -21.98
C ALA A 169 11.52 18.80 -23.04
N ILE A 170 11.85 19.40 -24.19
CA ILE A 170 11.03 19.29 -25.40
C ILE A 170 11.40 17.98 -26.10
N TYR A 171 10.40 17.14 -26.32
CA TYR A 171 10.51 15.87 -27.02
C TYR A 171 9.93 16.00 -28.43
N GLN A 172 10.54 15.28 -29.37
CA GLN A 172 10.08 15.16 -30.74
C GLN A 172 9.61 13.73 -31.00
N LEU A 173 8.45 13.61 -31.64
CA LEU A 173 7.99 12.38 -32.27
C LEU A 173 7.91 12.63 -33.78
N ASP A 174 8.84 12.04 -34.53
CA ASP A 174 8.88 12.08 -35.99
C ASP A 174 8.27 10.80 -36.60
N ALA A 175 8.22 10.76 -37.93
CA ALA A 175 7.72 9.62 -38.69
C ALA A 175 8.42 8.31 -38.32
N ASP A 176 9.76 8.30 -38.26
CA ASP A 176 10.54 7.11 -37.93
C ASP A 176 10.17 6.57 -36.54
N TYR A 177 10.01 7.46 -35.55
CA TYR A 177 9.57 7.04 -34.22
C TYR A 177 8.15 6.46 -34.24
N MET A 178 7.21 7.12 -34.94
CA MET A 178 5.83 6.66 -35.05
C MET A 178 5.73 5.28 -35.73
N GLU A 179 6.46 5.07 -36.82
CA GLU A 179 6.54 3.77 -37.50
C GLU A 179 7.17 2.70 -36.60
N SER A 180 8.18 3.06 -35.79
CA SER A 180 8.81 2.13 -34.83
C SER A 180 7.83 1.63 -33.76
N LEU A 181 6.78 2.40 -33.47
CA LEU A 181 5.68 2.00 -32.59
C LEU A 181 4.67 1.07 -33.29
N GLY A 182 4.81 0.87 -34.60
CA GLY A 182 3.88 0.11 -35.44
C GLY A 182 2.69 0.92 -35.94
N ILE A 183 2.76 2.25 -35.90
CA ILE A 183 1.72 3.14 -36.42
C ILE A 183 1.89 3.25 -37.94
N ASP A 184 0.83 2.99 -38.70
CA ASP A 184 0.79 3.29 -40.13
C ASP A 184 0.58 4.80 -40.35
N ILE A 185 1.68 5.53 -40.46
CA ILE A 185 1.66 7.00 -40.58
C ILE A 185 0.90 7.48 -41.83
N SER A 186 0.81 6.66 -42.88
CA SER A 186 0.12 7.03 -44.12
C SER A 186 -1.41 7.08 -43.96
N SER A 187 -1.92 6.47 -42.89
CA SER A 187 -3.35 6.34 -42.61
C SER A 187 -3.87 7.32 -41.56
N ILE A 188 -3.00 8.10 -40.92
CA ILE A 188 -3.38 8.99 -39.82
C ILE A 188 -3.52 10.44 -40.26
N ASP A 189 -4.53 11.10 -39.71
CA ASP A 189 -4.65 12.56 -39.77
C ASP A 189 -3.83 13.16 -38.61
N PRO A 190 -2.77 13.96 -38.88
CA PRO A 190 -1.94 14.59 -37.87
C PRO A 190 -2.74 15.46 -36.88
N ARG A 191 -3.92 15.98 -37.29
CA ARG A 191 -4.82 16.78 -36.45
C ARG A 191 -5.44 15.98 -35.31
N ASN A 192 -5.55 14.67 -35.48
CA ASN A 192 -6.14 13.74 -34.51
C ASN A 192 -5.11 13.12 -33.56
N ILE A 193 -3.82 13.46 -33.69
CA ILE A 193 -2.81 13.03 -32.74
C ILE A 193 -3.07 13.69 -31.38
N GLN A 194 -3.11 12.84 -30.35
CA GLN A 194 -3.35 13.24 -28.97
C GLN A 194 -2.26 12.67 -28.06
N LEU A 195 -1.71 13.52 -27.20
CA LEU A 195 -0.88 13.09 -26.09
C LEU A 195 -1.63 13.30 -24.78
N TRP A 196 -1.53 12.35 -23.87
CA TRP A 196 -2.18 12.36 -22.57
C TRP A 196 -1.17 12.06 -21.47
N GLY A 197 -1.31 12.71 -20.33
CA GLY A 197 -0.39 12.51 -19.23
C GLY A 197 -0.88 13.15 -17.94
N THR A 198 -0.06 12.96 -16.91
CA THR A 198 -0.14 13.72 -15.66
C THR A 198 1.11 14.60 -15.55
N ASN A 199 1.26 15.31 -14.44
CA ASN A 199 2.50 16.05 -14.17
C ASN A 199 3.73 15.14 -13.99
N GLY A 200 3.54 13.84 -13.75
CA GLY A 200 4.61 12.85 -13.58
C GLY A 200 5.27 12.80 -12.21
N TYR A 201 4.85 13.65 -11.29
CA TYR A 201 5.46 13.77 -9.95
C TYR A 201 4.87 12.78 -8.95
N GLN A 202 5.50 12.70 -7.78
CA GLN A 202 5.06 11.81 -6.70
C GLN A 202 3.61 12.11 -6.31
N LEU A 203 2.79 11.06 -6.22
CA LEU A 203 1.42 11.19 -5.73
C LEU A 203 1.39 11.57 -4.23
N PRO A 204 0.38 12.33 -3.79
CA PRO A 204 0.20 12.63 -2.38
C PRO A 204 0.05 11.36 -1.53
N GLU A 205 0.69 11.38 -0.35
CA GLU A 205 0.61 10.28 0.62
C GLU A 205 -0.75 10.24 1.33
N LEU A 206 -1.37 11.39 1.57
CA LEU A 206 -2.68 11.48 2.20
C LEU A 206 -3.77 10.98 1.25
N ASN A 207 -4.58 10.04 1.73
CA ASN A 207 -5.73 9.51 0.98
C ASN A 207 -6.80 10.56 0.66
N SER A 208 -6.88 11.63 1.47
CA SER A 208 -7.81 12.74 1.27
C SER A 208 -7.29 13.81 0.31
N ALA A 209 -6.00 13.79 -0.06
CA ALA A 209 -5.43 14.78 -0.96
C ALA A 209 -5.84 14.50 -2.41
N SER A 210 -6.04 15.58 -3.17
CA SER A 210 -6.38 15.49 -4.59
C SER A 210 -5.23 14.83 -5.37
N ARG A 211 -5.57 13.96 -6.32
CA ARG A 211 -4.61 13.30 -7.19
C ARG A 211 -4.68 13.93 -8.58
N PRO A 212 -3.54 14.07 -9.28
CA PRO A 212 -3.56 14.53 -10.66
C PRO A 212 -4.39 13.56 -11.51
N GLU A 213 -5.30 14.10 -12.30
CA GLU A 213 -6.07 13.35 -13.27
C GLU A 213 -5.31 13.29 -14.60
N LEU A 214 -5.56 12.24 -15.38
CA LEU A 214 -5.01 12.13 -16.73
C LEU A 214 -5.69 13.20 -17.60
N SER A 215 -4.89 14.02 -18.28
CA SER A 215 -5.38 15.09 -19.14
C SER A 215 -4.59 15.15 -20.43
N GLN A 216 -5.18 15.76 -21.45
CA GLN A 216 -4.53 15.93 -22.72
C GLN A 216 -3.42 16.98 -22.61
N LEU A 217 -2.24 16.65 -23.11
CA LEU A 217 -1.09 17.54 -23.19
C LEU A 217 -1.17 18.35 -24.49
N PRO A 218 -1.14 19.68 -24.43
CA PRO A 218 -1.06 20.50 -25.63
C PRO A 218 0.24 20.24 -26.40
N ILE A 219 0.13 19.99 -27.70
CA ILE A 219 1.26 19.69 -28.58
C ILE A 219 1.39 20.71 -29.72
N ILE A 220 2.57 20.78 -30.32
CA ILE A 220 2.76 21.41 -31.64
C ILE A 220 2.84 20.27 -32.66
N VAL A 221 2.12 20.41 -33.77
CA VAL A 221 2.25 19.50 -34.91
C VAL A 221 2.63 20.33 -36.12
N GLU A 222 3.85 20.14 -36.60
CA GLU A 222 4.34 20.78 -37.81
C GLU A 222 4.00 19.89 -39.01
N GLY A 223 3.59 20.51 -40.12
CA GLY A 223 3.21 19.79 -41.34
C GLY A 223 1.75 19.31 -41.44
N GLN A 224 0.94 19.45 -40.37
CA GLN A 224 -0.44 18.93 -40.32
C GLN A 224 -1.49 19.51 -41.31
N ASN A 225 -1.10 20.41 -42.22
CA ASN A 225 -2.03 21.19 -43.03
C ASN A 225 -2.68 20.41 -44.18
N ASP A 226 -1.98 19.39 -44.70
CA ASP A 226 -2.45 18.52 -45.77
C ASP A 226 -3.29 17.35 -45.27
N GLY A 227 -3.34 17.14 -43.94
CA GLY A 227 -4.10 16.07 -43.30
C GLY A 227 -3.46 14.69 -43.44
N VAL A 228 -2.19 14.60 -43.81
CA VAL A 228 -1.46 13.31 -43.95
C VAL A 228 -0.14 13.39 -43.20
N PHE A 229 0.06 12.52 -42.20
CA PHE A 229 1.33 12.48 -41.49
C PHE A 229 2.41 11.84 -42.38
N ASN A 230 3.47 12.58 -42.68
CA ASN A 230 4.56 12.14 -43.55
C ASN A 230 5.95 12.40 -42.94
N THR A 231 7.01 12.07 -43.68
CA THR A 231 8.41 12.16 -43.21
C THR A 231 8.90 13.57 -42.88
N ASN A 232 8.19 14.62 -43.32
CA ASN A 232 8.53 16.01 -42.99
C ASN A 232 7.76 16.53 -41.77
N ASP A 233 6.87 15.71 -41.20
CA ASP A 233 6.00 16.10 -40.11
C ASP A 233 6.59 15.64 -38.78
N ARG A 234 6.27 16.39 -37.73
CA ARG A 234 6.67 16.05 -36.37
C ARG A 234 5.73 16.61 -35.33
N VAL A 235 5.68 15.89 -34.22
CA VAL A 235 4.97 16.30 -33.01
C VAL A 235 5.99 16.73 -31.97
N LEU A 236 5.82 17.93 -31.42
CA LEU A 236 6.63 18.45 -30.33
C LEU A 236 5.77 18.60 -29.08
N PHE A 237 6.30 18.16 -27.95
CA PHE A 237 5.65 18.30 -26.64
C PHE A 237 6.67 18.50 -25.54
N TYR A 238 6.27 19.13 -24.45
CA TYR A 238 7.10 19.24 -23.26
C TYR A 238 6.80 18.08 -22.31
N GLY A 239 7.80 17.26 -22.04
CA GLY A 239 7.73 16.17 -21.07
C GLY A 239 8.36 16.60 -19.75
N ASN A 240 7.74 16.27 -18.63
CA ASN A 240 8.35 16.48 -17.31
C ASN A 240 9.18 15.27 -16.90
N SER A 241 10.37 15.52 -16.35
CA SER A 241 11.09 14.54 -15.52
C SER A 241 10.18 14.07 -14.38
N PRO A 242 10.28 12.80 -13.95
CA PRO A 242 9.62 12.39 -12.70
C PRO A 242 10.17 13.13 -11.48
N HIS A 243 11.42 13.59 -11.53
CA HIS A 243 12.02 14.43 -10.50
C HIS A 243 11.57 15.88 -10.68
N GLN A 244 11.24 16.53 -9.58
CA GLN A 244 10.73 17.90 -9.61
C GLN A 244 11.83 18.89 -9.26
N ILE A 245 11.94 19.98 -10.01
CA ILE A 245 12.71 21.17 -9.63
C ILE A 245 11.71 22.24 -9.22
N LEU A 246 11.91 22.81 -8.04
CA LEU A 246 11.08 23.86 -7.45
C LEU A 246 11.93 25.13 -7.34
N ARG A 247 11.33 26.27 -7.71
CA ARG A 247 11.96 27.58 -7.58
C ARG A 247 11.08 28.47 -6.71
N ASP A 248 11.62 28.92 -5.59
CA ASP A 248 10.99 29.92 -4.72
C ASP A 248 11.83 31.20 -4.75
N SER A 249 11.32 32.22 -5.45
CA SER A 249 12.05 33.47 -5.73
C SER A 249 13.41 33.22 -6.42
N LEU A 250 14.50 33.23 -5.66
CA LEU A 250 15.87 32.99 -6.15
C LEU A 250 16.42 31.62 -5.74
N ASP A 251 15.73 30.92 -4.84
CA ASP A 251 16.18 29.63 -4.31
C ASP A 251 15.64 28.48 -5.15
N PHE A 252 16.52 27.53 -5.43
CA PHE A 252 16.17 26.30 -6.14
C PHE A 252 16.25 25.11 -5.19
N SER A 253 15.31 24.18 -5.34
CA SER A 253 15.33 22.89 -4.67
C SER A 253 14.88 21.80 -5.63
N HIS A 254 15.19 20.55 -5.31
CA HIS A 254 14.76 19.40 -6.09
C HIS A 254 14.08 18.35 -5.21
N GLN A 255 13.24 17.53 -5.83
CA GLN A 255 12.58 16.39 -5.20
C GLN A 255 12.72 15.17 -6.10
N ILE A 256 13.29 14.10 -5.55
CA ILE A 256 13.47 12.84 -6.27
C ILE A 256 12.21 12.02 -6.16
N HIS A 257 11.75 11.48 -7.29
CA HIS A 257 10.63 10.55 -7.29
C HIS A 257 11.08 9.20 -6.66
N PRO A 258 10.53 8.81 -5.50
CA PRO A 258 11.07 7.69 -4.71
C PRO A 258 10.79 6.30 -5.30
N TYR A 259 9.97 6.21 -6.34
CA TYR A 259 9.45 4.94 -6.87
C TYR A 259 9.66 4.75 -8.38
N SER A 260 10.24 5.72 -9.08
CA SER A 260 10.37 5.67 -10.53
C SER A 260 11.40 6.66 -11.03
N ASN A 261 12.20 6.24 -12.00
CA ASN A 261 13.12 7.09 -12.75
C ASN A 261 12.54 7.52 -14.11
N GLN A 262 11.27 7.18 -14.37
CA GLN A 262 10.56 7.50 -15.60
C GLN A 262 9.16 8.01 -15.29
N ASN A 263 8.77 9.07 -15.99
CA ASN A 263 7.40 9.48 -16.22
C ASN A 263 6.91 8.88 -17.56
N PHE A 264 5.61 8.89 -17.80
CA PHE A 264 5.03 8.39 -19.05
C PHE A 264 4.00 9.35 -19.62
N VAL A 265 4.09 9.54 -20.93
CA VAL A 265 3.08 10.17 -21.77
C VAL A 265 2.44 9.09 -22.62
N PHE A 266 1.14 9.20 -22.85
CA PHE A 266 0.37 8.23 -23.63
C PHE A 266 -0.06 8.88 -24.94
N LEU A 267 0.35 8.28 -26.05
CA LEU A 267 -0.03 8.66 -27.39
C LEU A 267 -1.24 7.84 -27.83
N THR A 268 -2.19 8.51 -28.48
CA THR A 268 -3.30 7.87 -29.20
C THR A 268 -3.65 8.68 -30.45
N ILE A 269 -4.22 8.01 -31.44
CA ILE A 269 -4.84 8.64 -32.61
C ILE A 269 -6.35 8.59 -32.36
N GLY A 270 -6.92 9.74 -32.01
CA GLY A 270 -8.33 9.83 -31.64
C GLY A 270 -9.25 10.05 -32.84
N ASP A 271 -10.55 10.02 -32.57
CA ASP A 271 -11.58 10.45 -33.54
C ASP A 271 -11.80 11.98 -33.51
N GLU A 272 -11.30 12.63 -32.46
CA GLU A 272 -11.38 14.07 -32.26
C GLU A 272 -10.01 14.74 -32.38
N ALA A 273 -10.02 16.03 -32.72
CA ALA A 273 -8.82 16.84 -32.83
C ALA A 273 -8.07 16.91 -31.48
N GLY A 274 -6.76 16.75 -31.52
CA GLY A 274 -5.94 16.83 -30.32
C GLY A 274 -5.71 18.25 -29.81
N SER A 275 -5.44 18.39 -28.51
CA SER A 275 -5.05 19.68 -27.92
C SER A 275 -3.81 20.26 -28.59
N ARG A 276 -3.83 21.56 -28.89
CA ARG A 276 -2.72 22.28 -29.52
C ARG A 276 -2.21 23.41 -28.62
N LEU A 277 -0.91 23.66 -28.64
CA LEU A 277 -0.34 24.84 -28.00
C LEU A 277 -0.79 26.12 -28.73
N SER A 278 -1.35 27.07 -27.98
CA SER A 278 -1.70 28.39 -28.50
C SER A 278 -0.52 29.35 -28.34
N VAL A 279 -0.19 30.10 -29.39
CA VAL A 279 0.83 31.15 -29.31
C VAL A 279 0.32 32.29 -28.42
N SER A 280 1.01 32.58 -27.32
CA SER A 280 0.59 33.63 -26.37
C SER A 280 1.13 35.03 -26.69
N ASN A 281 2.09 35.15 -27.62
CA ASN A 281 2.84 36.38 -27.87
C ASN A 281 2.85 36.80 -29.35
N ASN A 282 1.68 36.92 -29.97
CA ASN A 282 1.59 37.43 -31.34
C ASN A 282 1.72 38.97 -31.38
N ASN A 283 2.51 39.50 -32.31
CA ASN A 283 2.66 40.93 -32.61
C ASN A 283 3.26 41.80 -31.50
N ILE A 284 4.12 41.23 -30.63
CA ILE A 284 4.89 42.02 -29.66
C ILE A 284 6.31 42.24 -30.19
N SER A 285 6.79 43.48 -30.12
CA SER A 285 8.20 43.77 -30.38
C SER A 285 9.05 43.38 -29.17
N PRO A 286 10.24 42.77 -29.36
CA PRO A 286 11.14 42.48 -28.26
C PRO A 286 11.50 43.76 -27.49
N SER A 287 11.24 43.79 -26.18
CA SER A 287 11.53 44.95 -25.32
C SER A 287 12.89 44.86 -24.63
N ARG A 288 13.46 43.66 -24.55
CA ARG A 288 14.79 43.39 -23.98
C ARG A 288 15.35 42.11 -24.56
N THR A 289 16.65 42.09 -24.80
CA THR A 289 17.39 40.86 -25.14
C THR A 289 18.01 40.32 -23.87
N ILE A 290 17.74 39.06 -23.55
CA ILE A 290 18.36 38.33 -22.43
C ILE A 290 19.47 37.48 -23.03
N THR A 291 20.72 37.78 -22.71
CA THR A 291 21.90 37.05 -23.19
C THR A 291 22.47 36.09 -22.15
N THR A 292 22.08 36.25 -20.88
CA THR A 292 22.54 35.44 -19.76
C THR A 292 21.38 35.14 -18.82
N PHE A 293 21.40 33.99 -18.17
CA PHE A 293 20.41 33.57 -17.19
C PHE A 293 21.04 32.64 -16.16
N SER A 294 20.41 32.52 -15.00
CA SER A 294 20.81 31.55 -13.98
C SER A 294 20.14 30.21 -14.27
N ASP A 295 20.94 29.16 -14.32
CA ASP A 295 20.47 27.78 -14.45
C ASP A 295 20.69 27.00 -13.15
N PHE A 296 19.98 25.88 -12.98
CA PHE A 296 20.06 25.03 -11.80
C PHE A 296 20.26 23.57 -12.17
N ILE A 297 21.36 23.00 -11.70
CA ILE A 297 21.71 21.59 -11.88
C ILE A 297 21.91 20.98 -10.51
N TRP A 298 21.42 19.75 -10.33
CA TRP A 298 21.58 19.00 -9.10
C TRP A 298 22.10 17.60 -9.40
N LYS A 299 22.74 16.99 -8.42
CA LYS A 299 23.20 15.61 -8.47
C LYS A 299 22.93 14.93 -7.13
N ASP A 300 22.10 13.91 -7.17
CA ASP A 300 21.86 13.00 -6.06
C ASP A 300 21.87 11.56 -6.59
N GLU A 301 22.67 10.71 -5.96
CA GLU A 301 23.00 9.37 -6.48
C GLU A 301 22.20 8.26 -5.77
N GLU A 302 21.47 8.55 -4.69
CA GLU A 302 20.67 7.59 -3.89
C GLU A 302 21.33 6.20 -3.66
N LEU A 303 22.63 6.14 -3.37
CA LEU A 303 23.44 4.91 -3.34
C LEU A 303 23.32 4.11 -2.04
N TYR A 304 23.21 4.77 -0.88
CA TYR A 304 23.32 4.14 0.43
C TYR A 304 22.20 4.59 1.39
N LYS A 305 21.80 3.69 2.30
CA LYS A 305 21.06 4.08 3.52
C LYS A 305 22.05 4.66 4.54
N SER A 306 21.55 5.51 5.44
CA SER A 306 22.40 6.13 6.47
C SER A 306 23.13 5.05 7.29
N GLU A 307 22.39 4.14 7.93
CA GLU A 307 22.92 2.99 8.68
C GLU A 307 21.86 1.90 8.79
N ASP A 308 22.25 0.62 8.89
CA ASP A 308 21.31 -0.52 9.04
C ASP A 308 20.41 -0.41 10.28
N ARG A 309 20.89 0.29 11.31
CA ARG A 309 20.16 0.51 12.56
C ARG A 309 19.19 1.69 12.49
N ILE A 310 19.35 2.58 11.51
CA ILE A 310 18.52 3.77 11.34
C ILE A 310 17.53 3.50 10.21
N LYS A 311 16.25 3.43 10.56
CA LYS A 311 15.17 3.30 9.57
C LYS A 311 14.92 4.64 8.89
N SER A 312 15.81 5.03 7.96
CA SER A 312 15.74 6.31 7.23
C SER A 312 14.56 6.41 6.25
N GLY A 313 13.72 5.37 6.14
CA GLY A 313 12.56 5.37 5.27
C GLY A 313 12.95 5.55 3.80
N ARG A 314 12.43 6.61 3.16
CA ARG A 314 12.69 6.93 1.75
C ARG A 314 13.97 7.73 1.52
N TYR A 315 14.66 8.16 2.57
CA TYR A 315 15.91 8.91 2.42
C TYR A 315 17.06 7.96 2.08
N TRP A 316 17.69 8.24 0.95
CA TRP A 316 18.94 7.64 0.49
C TRP A 316 20.01 8.73 0.42
N PHE A 317 21.27 8.31 0.43
CA PHE A 317 22.43 9.19 0.41
C PHE A 317 23.35 8.79 -0.74
N GLY A 318 24.01 9.78 -1.34
CA GLY A 318 25.02 9.55 -2.36
C GLY A 318 26.31 8.94 -1.80
N ARG A 319 27.39 9.09 -2.57
CA ARG A 319 28.73 8.63 -2.20
C ARG A 319 29.16 9.09 -0.79
N ARG A 320 29.88 8.22 -0.09
CA ARG A 320 30.49 8.55 1.21
C ARG A 320 31.81 9.28 0.99
N PHE A 321 32.02 10.35 1.75
CA PHE A 321 33.28 11.09 1.76
C PHE A 321 34.08 10.71 3.00
N GLU A 322 35.21 10.04 2.80
CA GLU A 322 36.10 9.68 3.90
C GLU A 322 36.92 10.90 4.34
N ALA A 323 36.92 11.18 5.64
CA ALA A 323 37.77 12.22 6.20
C ALA A 323 39.22 11.73 6.22
N THR A 324 40.03 12.18 5.26
CA THR A 324 41.47 11.94 5.24
C THR A 324 42.23 13.14 5.82
N SER A 325 43.21 12.88 6.70
CA SER A 325 44.07 13.95 7.28
C SER A 325 44.88 14.72 6.24
N ASN A 326 45.03 14.16 5.04
CA ASN A 326 45.91 14.67 3.99
C ASN A 326 45.17 15.53 2.95
N GLY A 327 43.87 15.81 3.15
CA GLY A 327 43.13 16.76 2.29
C GLY A 327 43.08 16.36 0.82
N THR A 328 42.73 15.10 0.53
CA THR A 328 42.65 14.61 -0.86
C THR A 328 41.47 15.26 -1.60
N PRO A 329 41.70 15.95 -2.73
CA PRO A 329 40.61 16.48 -3.55
C PRO A 329 39.74 15.36 -4.13
N ILE A 330 38.44 15.58 -4.16
CA ILE A 330 37.44 14.63 -4.65
C ILE A 330 36.55 15.29 -5.70
N THR A 331 36.39 14.65 -6.85
CA THR A 331 35.49 15.13 -7.91
C THR A 331 34.09 14.58 -7.69
N VAL A 332 33.14 15.47 -7.38
CA VAL A 332 31.73 15.12 -7.11
C VAL A 332 30.85 15.25 -8.35
N PHE A 333 31.19 16.16 -9.25
CA PHE A 333 30.46 16.46 -10.47
C PHE A 333 31.43 16.54 -11.64
N SER A 334 31.13 15.83 -12.73
CA SER A 334 31.96 15.77 -13.93
C SER A 334 31.02 15.68 -15.13
N ASP A 335 30.53 16.84 -15.57
CA ASP A 335 29.67 16.94 -16.74
C ASP A 335 29.99 18.21 -17.53
N THR A 336 29.57 18.24 -18.79
CA THR A 336 29.67 19.44 -19.62
C THR A 336 28.56 20.40 -19.18
N LEU A 337 28.93 21.64 -18.85
CA LEU A 337 27.99 22.71 -18.53
C LEU A 337 27.83 23.63 -19.76
N PRO A 338 26.90 23.32 -20.68
CA PRO A 338 26.71 24.15 -21.87
C PRO A 338 26.25 25.55 -21.48
N GLY A 339 26.82 26.58 -22.11
CA GLY A 339 26.43 27.97 -21.88
C GLY A 339 26.98 28.60 -20.60
N ILE A 340 27.94 27.96 -19.92
CA ILE A 340 28.64 28.56 -18.79
C ILE A 340 29.48 29.76 -19.23
N LEU A 341 29.48 30.83 -18.43
CA LEU A 341 30.35 31.97 -18.60
C LEU A 341 31.59 31.77 -17.72
N GLU A 342 32.78 31.71 -18.33
CA GLU A 342 34.02 31.34 -17.63
C GLU A 342 34.40 32.29 -16.48
N ASP A 343 33.98 33.55 -16.56
CA ASP A 343 34.31 34.60 -15.58
C ASP A 343 33.25 34.83 -14.49
N GLU A 344 32.12 34.11 -14.54
CA GLU A 344 31.04 34.25 -13.56
C GLU A 344 31.12 33.17 -12.47
N PRO A 345 30.91 33.51 -11.19
CA PRO A 345 31.01 32.55 -10.11
C PRO A 345 29.87 31.52 -10.16
N LEU A 346 30.23 30.24 -10.09
CA LEU A 346 29.30 29.17 -9.76
C LEU A 346 28.92 29.26 -8.28
N THR A 347 27.61 29.28 -8.00
CA THR A 347 27.09 29.19 -6.63
C THR A 347 26.73 27.74 -6.37
N VAL A 348 27.33 27.13 -5.33
CA VAL A 348 27.17 25.71 -4.96
C VAL A 348 26.26 25.56 -3.75
#